data_AF-A0A0D2JM29-F1
#
_entry.id   AF-A0A0D2JM29-F1
#
_cell.length_a   1.000
_cell.length_b   1.000
_cell.length_c   1.000
_cell.angle_alpha   90.00
_cell.angle_beta   90.00
_cell.angle_gamma   90.00
#
_symmetry.space_group_name_H-M   'P 1'
#
loop_
_entity.id
_entity.type
_entity.pdbx_description
1 polymer ?
#
loop_
_entity_poly.entity_id
_entity_poly.type
_entity_poly.pdbx_seq_one_letter_code
_entity_poly.pdbx_strand_id
1 'polypeptide(L)'
;MGNQLAAPQKLAADVGELPVVVKDTLGSGRFIKTLLCVHDNGGLVVVKVYHKRGEGTPMAPYAAKLKDIRQRLWGIERSHLWPPQAWRETAASAYMLRQHLWSNLYDRLSTRPFLATVEKVM
;
A
#
# COMPACT_ATOMS: atom_id res chain seq x y z
N MET A 1 -35.61 -18.70 6.59
CA MET A 1 -35.23 -17.39 5.99
C MET A 1 -33.73 -17.23 6.13
N GLY A 2 -32.99 -17.44 5.04
CA GLY A 2 -31.54 -17.42 5.05
C GLY A 2 -31.01 -15.98 5.00
N ASN A 3 -30.27 -15.57 6.02
CA ASN A 3 -29.56 -14.30 6.01
C ASN A 3 -28.48 -14.37 4.92
N GLN A 4 -28.74 -13.79 3.75
CA GLN A 4 -27.71 -13.48 2.79
C GLN A 4 -26.79 -12.43 3.42
N LEU A 5 -25.62 -12.86 3.87
CA LEU A 5 -24.52 -11.97 4.17
C LEU A 5 -24.23 -11.19 2.89
N ALA A 6 -24.55 -9.89 2.90
CA ALA A 6 -24.28 -8.99 1.79
C ALA A 6 -22.83 -9.21 1.33
N ALA A 7 -22.63 -9.53 0.05
CA ALA A 7 -21.31 -9.60 -0.52
C ALA A 7 -20.59 -8.28 -0.21
N PRO A 8 -19.31 -8.30 0.23
CA PRO A 8 -18.61 -7.06 0.56
C PRO A 8 -18.68 -6.16 -0.66
N GLN A 9 -19.38 -5.03 -0.50
CA GLN A 9 -19.54 -4.04 -1.56
C GLN A 9 -18.13 -3.70 -2.05
N LYS A 10 -17.83 -4.03 -3.32
CA LYS A 10 -16.65 -3.52 -3.99
C LYS A 10 -16.83 -2.01 -4.07
N LEU A 11 -16.49 -1.31 -3.00
CA LEU A 11 -16.21 0.12 -3.05
C LEU A 11 -15.17 0.26 -4.15
N ALA A 12 -15.59 0.78 -5.30
CA ALA A 12 -14.68 1.19 -6.34
C ALA A 12 -13.76 2.19 -5.67
N ALA A 13 -12.55 1.75 -5.35
CA ALA A 13 -11.60 2.58 -4.65
C ALA A 13 -11.15 3.63 -5.67
N ASP A 14 -11.69 4.84 -5.50
CA ASP A 14 -11.43 5.95 -6.40
C ASP A 14 -9.95 6.33 -6.27
N VAL A 15 -9.19 6.09 -7.33
CA VAL A 15 -7.82 6.56 -7.49
C VAL A 15 -7.74 7.60 -8.60
N GLY A 16 -8.87 8.17 -9.04
CA GLY A 16 -8.93 9.12 -10.16
C GLY A 16 -8.09 10.37 -9.97
N GLU A 17 -7.74 10.70 -8.72
CA GLU A 17 -6.85 11.82 -8.39
C GLU A 17 -5.34 11.47 -8.47
N LEU A 18 -4.99 10.23 -8.86
CA LEU A 18 -3.61 9.74 -8.97
C LEU A 18 -3.30 9.30 -10.41
N PRO A 19 -2.03 9.43 -10.87
CA PRO A 19 -1.59 8.96 -12.20
C PRO A 19 -1.39 7.43 -12.23
N VAL A 20 -2.43 6.69 -11.87
CA VAL A 20 -2.40 5.22 -11.75
C VAL A 20 -3.73 4.60 -12.18
N VAL A 21 -3.65 3.39 -12.72
CA VAL A 21 -4.82 2.57 -13.09
C VAL A 21 -4.90 1.35 -12.17
N VAL A 22 -6.07 1.08 -11.58
CA VAL A 22 -6.27 -0.08 -10.71
C VAL A 22 -6.19 -1.37 -11.53
N LYS A 23 -5.30 -2.28 -11.11
CA LYS A 23 -5.14 -3.62 -11.67
C LYS A 23 -5.86 -4.67 -10.83
N ASP A 24 -5.68 -4.62 -9.51
CA ASP A 24 -6.28 -5.60 -8.59
C ASP A 24 -6.45 -5.02 -7.17
N THR A 25 -7.22 -5.69 -6.31
CA THR A 25 -7.34 -5.37 -4.89
C THR A 25 -6.56 -6.37 -4.04
N LEU A 26 -5.56 -5.90 -3.30
CA LEU A 26 -4.72 -6.73 -2.45
C LEU A 26 -5.35 -6.90 -1.06
N GLY A 27 -6.07 -8.00 -0.89
CA GLY A 27 -6.69 -8.36 0.39
C GLY A 27 -7.94 -7.54 0.74
N SER A 28 -8.54 -7.85 1.89
CA SER A 28 -9.83 -7.27 2.31
C SER A 28 -9.71 -6.50 3.61
N GLY A 29 -8.86 -5.46 3.62
CA GLY A 29 -8.76 -4.56 4.77
C GLY A 29 -10.10 -3.86 5.07
N ARG A 30 -10.44 -3.75 6.36
CA ARG A 30 -11.68 -3.07 6.81
C ARG A 30 -11.58 -1.55 6.76
N PHE A 31 -10.43 -1.01 7.15
CA PHE A 31 -10.21 0.43 7.27
C PHE A 31 -9.40 1.00 6.10
N ILE A 32 -8.32 0.33 5.74
CA ILE A 32 -7.44 0.74 4.65
C ILE A 32 -7.59 -0.29 3.53
N LYS A 33 -8.02 0.17 2.36
CA LYS A 33 -8.02 -0.63 1.14
C LYS A 33 -6.62 -0.63 0.54
N THR A 34 -6.22 -1.76 -0.02
CA THR A 34 -4.93 -1.89 -0.66
C THR A 34 -5.18 -2.28 -2.10
N LEU A 35 -4.70 -1.48 -3.03
CA LEU A 35 -4.86 -1.68 -4.45
C LEU A 35 -3.51 -1.94 -5.07
N LEU A 36 -3.46 -2.88 -6.00
CA LEU A 36 -2.39 -3.00 -6.97
C LEU A 36 -2.78 -2.12 -8.16
N CYS A 37 -1.91 -1.19 -8.51
CA CYS A 37 -2.11 -0.29 -9.64
C CYS A 37 -0.90 -0.32 -10.59
N VAL A 38 -1.13 0.10 -11.82
CA VAL A 38 -0.09 0.39 -12.82
C VAL A 38 0.03 1.91 -12.89
N HIS A 39 1.23 2.45 -12.63
CA HIS A 39 1.54 3.86 -12.81
C HIS A 39 1.72 4.17 -14.29
N ASP A 40 1.52 5.42 -14.70
CA ASP A 40 1.58 5.85 -16.13
C ASP A 40 2.90 5.49 -16.83
N ASN A 41 3.98 5.32 -16.07
CA ASN A 41 5.29 4.87 -16.57
C ASN A 41 5.40 3.34 -16.75
N GLY A 42 4.31 2.59 -16.58
CA GLY A 42 4.26 1.13 -16.65
C GLY A 42 4.65 0.38 -15.37
N GLY A 43 5.09 1.08 -14.31
CA GLY A 43 5.52 0.46 -13.06
C GLY A 43 4.36 -0.03 -12.18
N LEU A 44 4.53 -1.18 -11.53
CA LEU A 44 3.57 -1.68 -10.54
C LEU A 44 3.74 -0.95 -9.19
N VAL A 45 2.66 -0.38 -8.71
CA VAL A 45 2.59 0.34 -7.43
C VAL A 45 1.47 -0.20 -6.57
N VAL A 46 1.65 -0.12 -5.25
CA VAL A 46 0.61 -0.42 -4.28
C VAL A 46 0.10 0.87 -3.70
N VAL A 47 -1.21 1.09 -3.82
CA VAL A 47 -1.89 2.26 -3.25
C VAL A 47 -2.69 1.80 -2.03
N LYS A 48 -2.32 2.35 -0.87
CA LYS A 48 -3.09 2.22 0.37
C LYS A 48 -4.06 3.40 0.45
N VAL A 49 -5.36 3.10 0.43
CA VAL A 49 -6.44 4.10 0.42
C VAL A 49 -7.15 4.08 1.76
N TYR A 50 -7.22 5.23 2.40
CA TYR A 50 -8.06 5.49 3.57
C TYR A 50 -9.15 6.48 3.20
N HIS A 51 -10.42 6.09 3.34
CA HIS A 51 -11.55 6.98 3.12
C HIS A 51 -11.90 7.69 4.42
N LYS A 52 -11.94 9.02 4.40
CA LYS A 52 -12.34 9.84 5.55
C LYS A 52 -13.85 9.66 5.78
N ARG A 53 -14.28 9.53 7.04
CA ARG A 53 -15.68 9.35 7.44
C ARG A 53 -16.02 10.32 8.57
N GLY A 54 -17.21 10.93 8.52
CA GLY A 54 -17.64 11.92 9.51
C GLY A 54 -16.68 13.12 9.59
N GLU A 55 -16.34 13.57 10.80
CA GLU A 55 -15.33 14.63 11.00
C GLU A 55 -13.90 14.21 10.59
N GLY A 56 -13.67 12.93 10.27
CA GLY A 56 -12.39 12.42 9.80
C GLY A 56 -11.30 12.45 10.88
N THR A 57 -10.41 11.46 10.88
CA THR A 57 -9.20 11.56 11.69
C THR A 57 -8.26 12.60 11.06
N PRO A 58 -7.61 13.49 11.84
CA PRO A 58 -6.63 14.41 11.30
C PRO A 58 -5.46 13.63 10.68
N MET A 59 -5.19 13.89 9.40
CA MET A 59 -4.19 13.15 8.62
C MET A 59 -2.78 13.74 8.72
N ALA A 60 -2.65 15.01 9.09
CA ALA A 60 -1.37 15.71 9.22
C ALA A 60 -0.34 14.99 10.12
N PRO A 61 -0.70 14.42 11.28
CA PRO A 61 0.24 13.65 12.10
C PRO A 61 0.78 12.41 11.39
N TYR A 62 -0.05 11.74 10.57
CA TYR A 62 0.37 10.56 9.82
C TYR A 62 1.26 10.93 8.64
N ALA A 63 0.94 12.02 7.92
CA ALA A 63 1.80 12.56 6.88
C ALA A 63 3.20 12.92 7.42
N ALA A 64 3.25 13.58 8.59
CA ALA A 64 4.50 13.92 9.27
C ALA A 64 5.30 12.67 9.64
N LYS A 65 4.66 11.64 10.21
CA LYS A 65 5.30 10.36 10.54
C LYS A 65 5.85 9.65 9.29
N LEU A 66 5.11 9.62 8.19
CA LEU A 66 5.57 9.01 6.94
C LEU A 66 6.78 9.75 6.35
N LYS A 67 6.79 11.08 6.45
CA LYS A 67 7.93 11.91 6.04
C LYS A 67 9.16 11.63 6.91
N ASP A 68 9.01 11.56 8.24
CA ASP A 68 10.09 11.22 9.16
C ASP A 68 10.68 9.83 8.86
N ILE A 69 9.82 8.81 8.68
CA ILE A 69 10.25 7.46 8.28
C ILE A 69 11.07 7.51 6.99
N ARG A 70 10.58 8.21 5.96
CA ARG A 70 11.30 8.35 4.69
C ARG A 70 12.65 9.04 4.87
N GLN A 71 12.72 10.12 5.65
CA GLN A 71 13.97 10.85 5.89
C GLN A 71 15.00 9.99 6.63
N ARG A 72 14.58 9.26 7.67
CA ARG A 72 15.46 8.36 8.42
C ARG A 72 16.01 7.24 7.55
N LEU A 73 15.16 6.67 6.68
CA LEU A 73 15.57 5.59 5.78
C LEU A 73 16.42 6.07 4.61
N TRP A 74 16.30 7.33 4.20
CA TRP A 74 17.10 7.90 3.12
C TRP A 74 18.59 8.02 3.46
N GLY A 75 18.93 8.26 4.73
CA GLY A 75 20.31 8.39 5.19
C GLY A 75 21.05 7.06 5.40
N ILE A 76 20.39 5.92 5.17
CA ILE A 76 20.99 4.60 5.38
C ILE A 76 21.49 4.08 4.03
N GLU A 77 22.81 4.00 3.89
CA GLU A 77 23.41 3.37 2.72
C GLU A 77 23.04 1.88 2.65
N ARG A 78 22.75 1.39 1.43
CA ARG A 78 22.37 -0.01 1.16
C ARG A 78 21.18 -0.51 2.01
N SER A 79 20.23 0.37 2.31
CA SER A 79 19.02 -0.01 3.02
C SER A 79 18.14 -0.94 2.17
N HIS A 80 17.80 -2.09 2.73
CA HIS A 80 16.85 -3.06 2.15
C HIS A 80 15.39 -2.72 2.47
N LEU A 81 15.16 -1.58 3.12
CA LEU A 81 13.85 -1.11 3.52
C LEU A 81 13.23 -0.27 2.39
N TRP A 82 11.94 -0.49 2.16
CA TRP A 82 11.19 0.19 1.09
C TRP A 82 10.23 1.21 1.69
N PRO A 83 10.65 2.47 1.91
CA PRO A 83 9.79 3.50 2.48
C PRO A 83 8.61 3.84 1.54
N PRO A 84 7.55 4.44 2.10
CA PRO A 84 6.52 5.11 1.31
C PRO A 84 7.14 6.08 0.30
N GLN A 85 6.72 5.97 -0.96
CA GLN A 85 7.25 6.79 -2.06
C GLN A 85 6.49 8.10 -2.20
N ALA A 86 5.19 8.10 -1.90
CA ALA A 86 4.39 9.31 -1.90
C ALA A 86 3.25 9.25 -0.89
N TRP A 87 2.85 10.43 -0.44
CA TRP A 87 1.65 10.68 0.33
C TRP A 87 0.81 11.72 -0.41
N ARG A 88 -0.48 11.46 -0.56
CA ARG A 88 -1.46 12.39 -1.12
C ARG A 88 -2.69 12.39 -0.24
N GLU A 89 -3.21 13.57 0.03
CA GLU A 89 -4.41 13.74 0.83
C GLU A 89 -5.38 14.63 0.07
N THR A 90 -6.65 14.23 0.08
CA THR A 90 -7.75 14.90 -0.60
C THR A 90 -8.88 15.14 0.40
N ALA A 91 -9.95 15.79 -0.03
CA ALA A 91 -11.09 16.05 0.85
C ALA A 91 -11.75 14.75 1.33
N ALA A 92 -11.84 13.74 0.46
CA ALA A 92 -12.53 12.48 0.73
C ALA A 92 -11.60 11.36 1.23
N SER A 93 -10.32 11.38 0.86
CA SER A 93 -9.43 10.23 1.05
C SER A 93 -7.99 10.64 1.35
N ALA A 94 -7.23 9.69 1.89
CA ALA A 94 -5.78 9.77 1.99
C ALA A 94 -5.15 8.54 1.32
N TYR A 95 -4.08 8.79 0.57
CA TYR A 95 -3.40 7.83 -0.28
C TYR A 95 -1.94 7.75 0.11
N MET A 96 -1.47 6.52 0.38
CA MET A 96 -0.05 6.20 0.52
C MET A 96 0.37 5.30 -0.63
N LEU A 97 1.37 5.72 -1.39
CA LEU A 97 1.92 4.97 -2.50
C LEU A 97 3.24 4.33 -2.09
N ARG A 98 3.39 3.06 -2.43
CA ARG A 98 4.64 2.31 -2.27
C ARG A 98 4.85 1.36 -3.44
N GLN A 99 6.05 0.84 -3.54
CA GLN A 99 6.42 -0.11 -4.58
C GLN A 99 5.76 -1.47 -4.33
N HIS A 100 5.40 -2.18 -5.40
CA HIS A 100 4.87 -3.54 -5.33
C HIS A 100 6.00 -4.55 -5.11
N LEU A 101 5.78 -5.48 -4.17
CA LEU A 101 6.66 -6.63 -3.94
C LEU A 101 5.85 -7.90 -4.20
N TRP A 102 6.36 -8.78 -5.07
CA TRP A 102 5.64 -9.99 -5.51
C TRP A 102 5.40 -10.98 -4.37
N SER A 103 6.34 -11.12 -3.44
CA SER A 103 6.24 -12.08 -2.34
C SER A 103 6.68 -11.49 -1.02
N ASN A 104 5.92 -11.80 0.03
CA ASN A 104 6.33 -11.46 1.40
C ASN A 104 7.35 -12.50 1.91
N LEU A 105 7.95 -12.22 3.06
CA LEU A 105 8.96 -13.11 3.65
C LEU A 105 8.37 -14.47 4.06
N TYR A 106 7.13 -14.48 4.57
CA TYR A 106 6.43 -15.68 5.01
C TYR A 106 6.20 -16.63 3.83
N ASP A 107 5.68 -16.14 2.70
CA ASP A 107 5.45 -16.94 1.49
C ASP A 107 6.76 -17.54 0.94
N ARG A 108 7.87 -16.82 1.07
CA ARG A 108 9.22 -17.28 0.67
C ARG A 108 9.83 -18.27 1.66
N LEU A 109 9.40 -18.26 2.92
CA LEU A 109 9.85 -19.21 3.94
C LEU A 109 9.03 -20.50 3.90
N SER A 110 7.74 -20.42 3.53
CA SER A 110 6.83 -21.57 3.50
C SER A 110 7.04 -22.50 2.29
N THR A 111 7.86 -22.13 1.31
CA THR A 111 8.04 -22.84 0.03
C THR A 111 9.45 -23.45 -0.19
N ARG A 112 10.23 -23.69 0.88
CA ARG A 112 11.71 -23.90 0.93
C ARG A 112 12.23 -25.34 0.65
N PRO A 113 13.56 -25.58 0.41
CA PRO A 113 14.70 -24.76 0.91
C PRO A 113 15.85 -24.52 -0.09
N PHE A 114 16.62 -23.42 -0.12
CA PHE A 114 16.99 -22.34 0.79
C PHE A 114 17.04 -21.00 0.00
N LEU A 115 17.05 -19.83 0.66
CA LEU A 115 17.43 -18.57 -0.01
C LEU A 115 18.82 -18.76 -0.59
N ALA A 116 18.99 -18.43 -1.86
CA ALA A 116 20.31 -18.34 -2.47
C ALA A 116 21.17 -17.34 -1.70
N THR A 117 22.49 -17.48 -1.73
CA THR A 117 23.41 -16.60 -0.99
C THR A 117 23.14 -15.13 -1.30
N VAL A 118 22.81 -14.79 -2.55
CA VAL A 118 22.43 -13.42 -2.97
C VAL A 118 21.15 -12.91 -2.30
N GLU A 119 20.17 -13.77 -2.07
CA GLU A 119 18.91 -13.40 -1.44
C GLU A 119 19.02 -13.28 0.09
N LYS A 120 20.12 -13.78 0.68
CA LYS A 120 20.43 -13.57 2.11
C LYS A 120 21.07 -12.22 2.39
N VAL A 121 21.72 -11.62 1.38
CA VAL A 121 22.36 -10.30 1.45
C VAL A 121 21.47 -9.20 0.88
N MET A 122 20.25 -9.53 0.46
CA MET A 122 19.20 -8.60 0.01
C MET A 122 18.14 -8.40 1.08
#